data_AF-A0A1Q7IHH5-F1
#
_entry.id   AF-A0A1Q7IHH5-F1
#
_cell.length_a   1.000
_cell.length_b   1.000
_cell.length_c   1.000
_cell.angle_alpha   90.00
_cell.angle_beta   90.00
_cell.angle_gamma   90.00
#
_symmetry.space_group_name_H-M   'P 1'
#
loop_
_entity.id
_entity.type
_entity.pdbx_description
1 polymer ?
#
loop_
_entity_poly.entity_id
_entity_poly.type
_entity_poly.pdbx_seq_one_letter_code
_entity_poly.pdbx_strand_id
1 'polypeptide(L)' 'MDASRKPLAKIEGRRRMRLSGVTVAWRGTPNLDDWVAYIINGTRSKKLILADHASERKVKGLLTRLQTMSRKDIEKLAKG' A
#
# COMPACT_ATOMS: atom_id res chain seq x y z
N MET A 1 -5.91 -32.93 1.99
CA MET A 1 -7.26 -32.42 1.68
C MET A 1 -7.10 -31.05 1.05
N ASP A 2 -7.12 -30.99 -0.29
CA ASP A 2 -7.17 -29.75 -1.04
C ASP A 2 -8.60 -29.20 -0.92
N ALA A 3 -8.86 -28.52 0.19
CA ALA A 3 -10.07 -27.74 0.32
C ALA A 3 -9.98 -26.65 -0.74
N SER A 4 -10.84 -26.72 -1.76
CA SER A 4 -11.09 -25.64 -2.71
C SER A 4 -11.48 -24.39 -1.92
N ARG A 5 -10.46 -23.63 -1.49
CA ARG A 5 -10.65 -22.39 -0.75
C ARG A 5 -11.25 -21.42 -1.74
N LYS A 6 -12.49 -20.97 -1.48
CA LYS A 6 -13.07 -19.81 -2.17
C LYS A 6 -11.97 -18.75 -2.29
N PRO A 7 -11.71 -18.19 -3.49
CA PRO A 7 -10.73 -17.12 -3.63
C PRO A 7 -11.10 -16.03 -2.64
N LEU A 8 -10.22 -15.80 -1.66
CA LEU A 8 -10.43 -14.77 -0.67
C LEU A 8 -10.55 -13.44 -1.43
N ALA A 9 -11.62 -12.70 -1.17
CA ALA A 9 -11.87 -11.46 -1.87
C ALA A 9 -10.71 -10.49 -1.63
N LYS A 10 -10.09 -10.03 -2.72
CA LYS A 10 -9.05 -9.00 -2.64
C LYS A 10 -9.68 -7.71 -2.16
N ILE A 11 -9.11 -7.12 -1.11
CA ILE A 11 -9.46 -5.78 -0.66
C ILE A 11 -8.51 -4.82 -1.34
N GLU A 12 -9.06 -3.75 -1.91
CA GLU A 12 -8.29 -2.65 -2.46
C GLU A 12 -8.75 -1.33 -1.84
N GLY A 13 -7.87 -0.36 -1.77
CA GLY A 13 -8.20 0.97 -1.29
C GLY A 13 -7.22 2.01 -1.78
N ARG A 14 -7.66 3.26 -1.74
CA ARG A 14 -6.87 4.44 -2.12
C ARG A 14 -7.12 5.55 -1.12
N ARG A 15 -6.08 6.30 -0.77
CA ARG A 15 -6.18 7.46 0.12
C ARG A 15 -5.18 8.52 -0.28
N ARG A 16 -5.64 9.77 -0.33
CA ARG A 16 -4.78 10.94 -0.43
C ARG A 16 -4.26 11.31 0.97
N MET A 17 -2.95 11.39 1.12
CA MET A 17 -2.29 11.81 2.35
C MET A 17 -2.50 13.30 2.56
N ARG A 18 -2.92 13.70 3.77
CA ARG A 18 -3.31 15.08 4.07
C ARG A 18 -2.15 16.06 3.93
N LEU A 19 -0.98 15.74 4.49
CA LEU A 19 0.16 16.65 4.49
C LEU A 19 0.86 16.75 3.12
N SER A 20 1.14 15.61 2.48
CA SER A 20 1.95 15.56 1.26
C SER A 20 1.16 15.68 -0.06
N GLY A 21 -0.16 15.52 0.02
CA GLY A 21 -1.05 15.42 -1.15
C GLY A 21 -0.81 14.17 -2.01
N VAL A 22 0.07 13.25 -1.59
CA VAL A 22 0.38 12.00 -2.31
C VAL A 22 -0.82 11.06 -2.21
N THR A 23 -1.18 10.40 -3.30
CA THR A 23 -2.20 9.35 -3.27
C THR A 23 -1.53 7.99 -3.17
N VAL A 24 -1.88 7.22 -2.16
CA VAL A 24 -1.40 5.85 -1.94
C VAL A 24 -2.53 4.89 -2.25
N ALA A 25 -2.26 3.89 -3.07
CA ALA A 25 -3.11 2.72 -3.26
C ALA A 25 -2.56 1.54 -2.48
N TRP A 26 -3.45 0.66 -2.05
CA TRP A 26 -3.07 -0.63 -1.49
C TRP A 26 -4.04 -1.70 -1.95
N ARG A 27 -3.56 -2.94 -1.95
CA ARG A 27 -4.37 -4.12 -2.17
C ARG A 27 -3.78 -5.31 -1.45
N GLY A 28 -4.62 -6.27 -1.07
CA GLY A 28 -4.18 -7.53 -0.49
C GLY A 28 -5.36 -8.39 -0.10
N THR A 29 -5.05 -9.54 0.46
CA THR A 29 -6.03 -10.52 0.88
C THR A 29 -6.08 -10.56 2.41
N PRO A 30 -7.26 -10.43 3.04
CA PRO A 30 -7.38 -10.52 4.48
C PRO A 30 -6.71 -11.78 5.03
N ASN A 31 -5.97 -11.64 6.14
CA ASN A 31 -5.23 -12.71 6.81
C ASN A 31 -4.09 -13.37 6.00
N LEU A 32 -3.69 -12.79 4.86
CA LEU A 32 -2.48 -13.20 4.13
C LEU A 32 -1.43 -12.07 4.15
N ASP A 33 -0.17 -12.45 3.92
CA ASP A 33 0.96 -11.52 3.81
C ASP A 33 1.24 -11.13 2.34
N ASP A 34 0.19 -10.98 1.54
CA ASP A 34 0.25 -10.60 0.13
C ASP A 34 -0.10 -9.12 -0.09
N TRP A 35 -0.14 -8.30 0.97
CA TRP A 35 -0.50 -6.90 0.84
C TRP A 35 0.62 -6.09 0.21
N VAL A 36 0.22 -5.20 -0.69
CA VAL A 36 1.10 -4.27 -1.40
C VAL A 36 0.54 -2.86 -1.22
N ALA A 37 1.42 -1.91 -0.96
CA ALA A 37 1.08 -0.48 -0.95
C ALA A 37 2.02 0.29 -1.87
N TYR A 38 1.49 1.20 -2.68
CA TYR A 38 2.26 1.96 -3.66
C TYR A 38 1.70 3.36 -3.88
N ILE A 39 2.57 4.28 -4.29
CA ILE A 39 2.19 5.63 -4.66
C ILE A 39 1.55 5.61 -6.05
N ILE A 40 0.35 6.19 -6.15
CA ILE A 40 -0.27 6.51 -7.43
C ILE A 40 0.39 7.78 -7.96
N ASN A 41 1.26 7.63 -8.94
CA ASN A 41 1.87 8.74 -9.66
C ASN A 41 1.31 8.75 -11.09
N GLY A 42 0.53 9.76 -11.44
CA GLY A 42 -0.25 9.78 -12.69
C GLY A 42 0.57 9.60 -13.97
N THR A 43 1.79 10.15 -14.02
CA THR A 43 2.60 10.23 -15.26
C THR A 43 3.89 9.41 -15.24
N ARG A 44 4.24 8.75 -14.12
CA ARG A 44 5.44 7.92 -14.05
C ARG A 44 5.09 6.47 -14.37
N SER A 45 5.84 5.88 -15.30
CA SER A 45 5.71 4.48 -15.71
C SER A 45 5.98 3.46 -14.60
N LYS A 46 6.73 3.85 -13.56
CA LYS A 46 7.09 2.97 -12.44
C LYS A 46 6.27 3.30 -11.18
N LYS A 47 5.55 2.30 -10.67
CA LYS A 47 4.92 2.36 -9.34
C LYS A 47 6.01 2.43 -8.27
N LEU A 48 5.95 3.44 -7.41
CA LEU A 48 6.84 3.52 -6.25
C LEU A 48 6.22 2.69 -5.12
N ILE A 49 6.87 1.56 -4.80
CA ILE A 49 6.37 0.57 -3.83
C ILE A 49 6.79 0.99 -2.42
N LEU A 50 5.82 1.12 -1.53
CA LEU A 50 6.04 1.44 -0.12
C LEU A 50 6.07 0.19 0.78
N ALA A 51 5.37 -0.86 0.34
CA ALA A 51 5.38 -2.17 0.97
C ALA A 51 5.06 -3.23 -0.09
N ASP A 52 5.79 -4.34 -0.04
CA ASP A 52 5.59 -5.53 -0.87
C ASP A 52 5.59 -6.76 0.03
N HIS A 53 4.75 -7.75 -0.28
CA HIS A 53 4.56 -8.96 0.52
C HIS A 53 4.44 -8.68 2.04
N ALA A 54 3.51 -7.79 2.40
CA ALA A 54 3.30 -7.35 3.77
C ALA A 54 1.99 -7.89 4.36
N SER A 55 1.90 -7.88 5.69
CA SER A 55 0.64 -8.09 6.39
C SER A 55 -0.28 -6.87 6.27
N GLU A 56 -1.59 -7.10 6.37
CA GLU A 56 -2.61 -6.04 6.42
C GLU A 56 -2.29 -4.99 7.49
N ARG A 57 -1.90 -5.45 8.69
CA ARG A 57 -1.56 -4.60 9.83
C ARG A 57 -0.40 -3.66 9.50
N LYS A 58 0.62 -4.16 8.81
CA LYS A 58 1.78 -3.35 8.40
C LYS A 58 1.36 -2.27 7.40
N VAL A 59 0.52 -2.59 6.43
CA VAL A 59 -0.02 -1.60 5.47
C VAL A 59 -0.87 -0.55 6.16
N LYS A 60 -1.78 -0.93 7.07
CA LYS A 60 -2.60 0.03 7.83
C LYS A 60 -1.75 0.96 8.70
N GLY A 61 -0.74 0.43 9.40
CA GLY A 61 0.19 1.22 10.19
C GLY A 61 1.01 2.19 9.34
N LEU A 62 1.49 1.73 8.18
CA LEU A 62 2.15 2.56 7.18
C LEU A 62 1.25 3.73 6.77
N LEU A 63 -0.01 3.48 6.39
CA LEU A 63 -0.94 4.54 5.97
C LEU A 63 -1.16 5.60 7.05
N THR A 64 -1.21 5.21 8.33
CA THR A 64 -1.30 6.14 9.45
C THR A 64 -0.05 7.01 9.55
N ARG A 65 1.14 6.42 9.45
CA ARG A 65 2.41 7.16 9.48
C ARG A 65 2.56 8.13 8.31
N LEU A 66 2.14 7.74 7.11
CA LEU A 66 2.28 8.57 5.90
C LEU A 66 1.41 9.85 5.95
N GLN A 67 0.37 9.91 6.78
CA GLN A 67 -0.50 11.09 6.92
C GLN A 67 0.25 12.34 7.37
N THR A 68 1.31 12.17 8.17
CA THR A 68 2.10 13.25 8.77
C THR A 68 3.47 13.42 8.12
N MET A 69 3.74 12.73 7.00
CA MET A 69 5.02 12.81 6.30
C MET A 69 4.96 13.74 5.09
N SER A 70 6.08 14.38 4.77
CA SER A 70 6.23 15.20 3.56
C SER A 70 6.28 14.32 2.31
N ARG A 71 6.00 14.90 1.12
CA ARG A 71 6.11 14.15 -0.15
C ARG A 71 7.51 13.56 -0.35
N LYS A 72 8.56 14.33 0.01
CA LYS A 72 9.95 13.91 -0.17
C LYS A 72 10.28 12.68 0.67
N ASP A 73 9.83 12.65 1.92
CA ASP A 73 10.09 11.52 2.82
C ASP A 73 9.34 10.26 2.38
N ILE A 74 8.11 10.42 1.89
CA ILE A 74 7.32 9.31 1.35
C ILE A 74 7.99 8.74 0.08
N GLU A 75 8.45 9.60 -0.83
CA GLU A 75 9.15 9.15 -2.03
C GLU A 75 10.49 8.48 -1.70
N LYS A 76 11.21 8.98 -0.68
CA LYS A 76 12.46 8.35 -0.20
C LYS A 76 12.18 6.95 0.35
N LEU A 77 11.15 6.81 1.18
CA LEU A 77 10.74 5.52 1.74
C LEU A 77 10.37 4.50 0.66
N ALA A 78 9.78 4.95 -0.45
CA ALA A 78 9.40 4.08 -1.56
C ALA A 78 10.54 3.69 -2.51
N LYS A 79 11.72 4.30 -2.38
CA LYS A 79 12.89 4.04 -3.22
C LYS A 79 13.92 3.12 -2.57
N GLY A 80 13.82 2.90 -1.26
CA GLY A 80 14.87 2.24 -0.45
C GLY A 80 15.90 3.24 0.00
#